data_AF-A0A432CC44-F1
#
_entry.id   AF-A0A432CC44-F1
#
_cell.length_a   1.000
_cell.length_b   1.000
_cell.length_c   1.000
_cell.angle_alpha   90.00
_cell.angle_beta   90.00
_cell.angle_gamma   90.00
#
_symmetry.space_group_name_H-M   'P 1'
#
loop_
_entity.id
_entity.type
_entity.pdbx_description
1 polymer ?
#
loop_
_entity_poly.entity_id
_entity_poly.type
_entity_poly.pdbx_seq_one_letter_code
_entity_poly.pdbx_strand_id
1 'polypeptide(L)'
;SVLETTIINHEFGHILGLTNLGTALQSSHEDTEHPKHCNVESCLMYWSSETGHGIGNMVSSGSAPQLDAQCLADLRANGGK
;
A
#
# COMPACT_ATOMS: atom_id res chain seq x y z
N SER A 1 -13.75 11.77 0.34
CA SER A 1 -14.26 10.64 1.16
C SER A 1 -13.08 9.79 1.64
N VAL A 2 -13.22 8.98 2.70
CA VAL A 2 -12.12 8.10 3.20
C VAL A 2 -11.66 7.13 2.10
N LEU A 3 -12.59 6.65 1.27
CA LEU A 3 -12.30 5.80 0.11
C LEU A 3 -11.38 6.51 -0.90
N GLU A 4 -11.76 7.70 -1.39
CA GLU A 4 -10.94 8.46 -2.36
C GLU A 4 -9.55 8.77 -1.80
N THR A 5 -9.45 9.17 -0.52
CA THR A 5 -8.16 9.44 0.11
C THR A 5 -7.30 8.17 0.20
N THR A 6 -7.91 7.02 0.46
CA THR A 6 -7.20 5.73 0.50
C THR A 6 -6.63 5.38 -0.88
N ILE A 7 -7.46 5.48 -1.91
CA ILE A 7 -7.05 5.22 -3.31
C ILE A 7 -5.92 6.18 -3.70
N ILE A 8 -6.09 7.48 -3.47
CA ILE A 8 -5.06 8.48 -3.80
C ILE A 8 -3.73 8.17 -3.12
N ASN A 9 -3.75 7.79 -1.84
CA ASN A 9 -2.53 7.47 -1.11
C ASN A 9 -1.87 6.18 -1.61
N HIS A 10 -2.67 5.18 -2.02
CA HIS A 10 -2.18 3.94 -2.63
C HIS A 10 -1.45 4.23 -3.96
N GLU A 11 -2.09 4.98 -4.86
CA GLU A 11 -1.49 5.38 -6.13
C GLU A 11 -0.24 6.24 -5.93
N PHE A 12 -0.22 7.06 -4.88
CA PHE A 12 0.98 7.82 -4.52
C PHE A 12 2.13 6.89 -4.10
N GLY A 13 1.83 5.77 -3.44
CA GLY A 13 2.81 4.71 -3.16
C GLY A 13 3.43 4.13 -4.43
N HIS A 14 2.63 3.90 -5.47
CA HIS A 14 3.15 3.49 -6.78
C HIS A 14 4.02 4.55 -7.44
N ILE A 15 3.64 5.83 -7.37
CA ILE A 15 4.46 6.95 -7.87
C ILE A 15 5.81 7.02 -7.15
N LEU A 16 5.82 6.72 -5.84
CA LEU A 16 7.03 6.60 -5.04
C LEU A 16 7.79 5.28 -5.29
N GLY A 17 7.32 4.44 -6.21
CA GLY A 17 7.98 3.21 -6.64
C GLY A 17 7.98 2.10 -5.58
N LEU A 18 7.06 2.13 -4.61
CA LEU A 18 6.96 1.08 -3.59
C LEU A 18 6.65 -0.29 -4.22
N THR A 19 6.79 -1.36 -3.43
CA THR A 19 6.37 -2.72 -3.81
C THR A 19 6.99 -3.20 -5.12
N ASN A 20 8.31 -3.02 -5.26
CA ASN A 20 9.08 -3.44 -6.44
C ASN A 20 8.70 -2.73 -7.76
N LEU A 21 8.14 -1.52 -7.69
CA LEU A 21 7.81 -0.67 -8.85
C LEU A 21 8.86 0.43 -9.11
N GLY A 22 10.09 0.25 -8.63
CA GLY A 22 11.20 1.18 -8.85
C GLY A 22 12.12 1.30 -7.64
N THR A 23 11.55 1.21 -6.44
CA THR A 23 12.29 1.01 -5.19
C THR A 23 12.57 -0.48 -5.02
N ALA A 24 13.82 -0.81 -4.70
CA ALA A 24 14.20 -2.18 -4.37
C ALA A 24 13.54 -2.60 -3.04
N LEU A 25 12.96 -3.79 -3.04
CA LEU A 25 12.35 -4.38 -1.85
C LEU A 25 13.38 -4.52 -0.71
N GLN A 26 13.01 -4.07 0.48
CA GLN A 26 13.80 -4.32 1.70
C GLN A 26 13.47 -5.68 2.33
N SER A 27 12.34 -6.29 1.95
CA SER A 27 11.92 -7.63 2.35
C SER A 27 10.96 -8.25 1.33
N SER A 28 10.75 -9.56 1.37
CA SER A 28 9.85 -10.27 0.46
C SER A 28 8.38 -10.04 0.80
N HIS A 29 7.84 -8.90 0.36
CA HIS A 29 6.44 -8.51 0.58
C HIS A 29 5.65 -8.22 -0.70
N GLU A 30 6.24 -8.37 -1.88
CA GLU A 30 5.44 -8.26 -3.12
C GLU A 30 4.48 -9.45 -3.20
N ASP A 31 3.20 -9.18 -3.47
CA ASP A 31 2.20 -10.18 -3.77
C ASP A 31 2.49 -10.78 -5.16
N THR A 32 2.69 -12.10 -5.20
CA THR A 32 2.99 -12.83 -6.45
C THR A 32 1.78 -12.99 -7.36
N GLU A 33 0.57 -12.94 -6.82
CA GLU A 33 -0.68 -13.01 -7.58
C GLU A 33 -1.11 -11.62 -8.07
N HIS A 34 -0.76 -10.58 -7.31
CA HIS A 34 -1.00 -9.19 -7.64
C HIS A 34 0.33 -8.39 -7.65
N PRO A 35 1.14 -8.51 -8.72
CA PRO A 35 2.43 -7.83 -8.80
C PRO A 35 2.30 -6.34 -8.51
N LYS A 36 3.34 -5.75 -7.90
CA LYS A 36 3.34 -4.34 -7.46
C LYS A 36 2.45 -4.02 -6.27
N HIS A 37 1.91 -5.02 -5.57
CA HIS A 37 1.19 -4.83 -4.32
C HIS A 37 1.91 -5.51 -3.16
N CYS A 38 1.57 -5.09 -1.94
CA CYS A 38 2.01 -5.77 -0.73
C CYS A 38 1.17 -7.03 -0.51
N ASN A 39 1.75 -8.11 0.00
CA ASN A 39 1.06 -9.34 0.38
C ASN A 39 0.41 -9.29 1.78
N VAL A 40 0.53 -8.16 2.48
CA VAL A 40 -0.07 -7.94 3.81
C VAL A 40 -1.42 -7.24 3.65
N GLU A 41 -2.50 -7.95 3.98
CA GLU A 41 -3.88 -7.47 3.79
C GLU A 41 -4.20 -6.13 4.50
N SER A 42 -3.55 -5.85 5.62
CA SER A 42 -3.74 -4.61 6.36
C SER A 42 -2.91 -3.42 5.84
N CYS A 43 -2.03 -3.64 4.86
CA CYS A 43 -1.17 -2.59 4.31
C CYS A 43 -1.95 -1.74 3.32
N LEU A 44 -1.67 -0.43 3.31
CA LEU A 44 -2.16 0.49 2.29
C LEU A 44 -1.86 0.01 0.87
N MET A 45 -0.72 -0.64 0.64
CA MET A 45 -0.32 -1.15 -0.68
C MET A 45 -0.90 -2.53 -1.01
N TYR A 46 -1.84 -3.07 -0.22
CA TYR A 46 -2.56 -4.29 -0.60
C TYR A 46 -3.48 -4.02 -1.79
N TRP A 47 -3.49 -4.91 -2.79
CA TRP A 47 -4.20 -4.74 -4.08
C TRP A 47 -5.68 -4.34 -3.92
N SER A 48 -6.35 -4.89 -2.91
CA SER A 48 -7.78 -4.63 -2.73
C SER A 48 -8.08 -3.23 -2.18
N SER A 49 -7.06 -2.47 -1.75
CA SER A 49 -7.19 -1.07 -1.29
C SER A 49 -7.60 -0.11 -2.41
N GLU A 50 -7.39 -0.50 -3.67
CA GLU A 50 -7.90 0.21 -4.85
C GLU A 50 -9.43 0.04 -5.01
N THR A 51 -9.99 -1.03 -4.43
CA THR A 51 -11.38 -1.40 -4.58
C THR A 51 -12.15 -1.11 -3.30
N GLY A 52 -13.26 -0.36 -3.38
CA GLY A 52 -14.11 -0.09 -2.21
C GLY A 52 -14.61 -1.34 -1.46
N HIS A 53 -14.53 -2.52 -2.10
CA HIS A 53 -14.88 -3.82 -1.54
C HIS A 53 -13.83 -4.38 -0.56
N GLY A 54 -12.53 -4.17 -0.80
CA GLY A 54 -11.45 -4.66 0.07
C GLY A 54 -11.27 -3.86 1.36
N ILE A 55 -11.60 -2.57 1.29
CA ILE A 55 -11.49 -1.61 2.38
C ILE A 55 -12.83 -1.32 3.08
N GLY A 56 -13.93 -2.00 2.70
CA GLY A 56 -15.27 -1.76 3.25
C GLY A 56 -15.36 -1.83 4.78
N ASN A 57 -14.60 -2.73 5.41
CA ASN A 57 -14.52 -2.85 6.87
C ASN A 57 -13.64 -1.75 7.51
N MET A 58 -12.57 -1.30 6.85
CA MET A 58 -11.70 -0.22 7.36
C MET A 58 -12.31 1.17 7.16
N VAL A 59 -12.94 1.41 6.02
CA VAL A 59 -13.72 2.63 5.74
C VAL A 59 -14.90 2.77 6.71
N SER A 60 -15.55 1.65 7.09
CA SER A 60 -16.61 1.66 8.11
C SER A 60 -16.12 2.05 9.51
N SER A 61 -14.83 1.84 9.81
CA SER A 61 -14.18 2.34 11.04
C SER A 61 -13.66 3.78 10.93
N GLY A 62 -13.87 4.44 9.79
CA GLY A 62 -13.49 5.83 9.54
C GLY A 62 -12.00 6.09 9.33
N SER A 63 -11.18 5.04 9.22
CA SER A 63 -9.72 5.16 9.14
C SER A 63 -9.19 4.49 7.87
N ALA A 64 -8.39 5.22 7.09
CA ALA A 64 -7.70 4.67 5.94
C ALA A 64 -6.56 3.72 6.39
N PRO A 65 -6.33 2.59 5.69
CA PRO A 65 -5.15 1.77 5.93
C PRO A 65 -3.86 2.58 5.80
N GLN A 66 -2.83 2.12 6.50
CA GLN A 66 -1.51 2.75 6.53
C GLN A 66 -0.48 1.80 5.93
N LEU A 67 0.67 2.32 5.54
CA LEU A 67 1.81 1.49 5.16
C LEU A 67 2.23 0.63 6.36
N ASP A 68 2.41 -0.67 6.12
CA ASP A 68 2.99 -1.57 7.12
C ASP A 68 4.50 -1.31 7.30
N ALA A 69 5.13 -2.08 8.20
CA ALA A 69 6.56 -1.93 8.48
C ALA A 69 7.47 -2.19 7.25
N GLN A 70 7.04 -3.04 6.31
CA GLN A 70 7.81 -3.46 5.16
C GLN A 70 7.73 -2.39 4.05
N CYS A 71 6.54 -1.89 3.72
CA CYS A 71 6.39 -0.76 2.81
C CYS A 71 6.97 0.54 3.36
N LEU A 72 6.96 0.75 4.69
CA LEU A 72 7.68 1.85 5.33
C LEU A 72 9.20 1.71 5.19
N ALA A 73 9.72 0.48 5.22
CA ALA A 73 11.14 0.23 5.00
C ALA A 73 11.54 0.56 3.56
N ASP A 74 10.73 0.16 2.58
CA ASP A 74 10.90 0.56 1.18
C ASP A 74 10.87 2.09 1.02
N LEU A 75 9.85 2.76 1.59
CA LEU A 75 9.74 4.21 1.53
C LEU A 75 10.97 4.93 2.10
N ARG A 76 11.47 4.46 3.25
CA ARG A 76 12.69 5.01 3.88
C ARG A 76 13.94 4.75 3.06
N ALA A 77 14.07 3.56 2.49
CA ALA A 77 15.17 3.23 1.58
C ALA A 77 15.15 4.11 0.32
N ASN A 78 13.97 4.55 -0.11
CA ASN A 78 13.78 5.51 -1.20
C ASN A 78 13.90 6.99 -0.76
N GLY A 79 14.41 7.27 0.44
CA GLY A 79 14.64 8.63 0.94
C GLY A 79 13.43 9.33 1.55
N GLY A 80 12.30 8.62 1.73
CA GLY A 80 11.18 9.08 2.54
C GLY A 80 11.52 9.17 4.03
N LYS A 81 10.83 10.04 4.78
CA LYS A 81 11.04 10.27 6.21
C LYS A 81 9.82 9.83 7.02
#